data_AF-A0A1G3IGY7-F1
#
_entry.id   AF-A0A1G3IGY7-F1
#
_cell.length_a   1.000
_cell.length_b   1.000
_cell.length_c   1.000
_cell.angle_alpha   90.00
_cell.angle_beta   90.00
_cell.angle_gamma   90.00
#
_symmetry.space_group_name_H-M   'P 1'
#
loop_
_entity.id
_entity.type
_entity.pdbx_description
1 polymer ?
#
loop_
_entity_poly.entity_id
_entity_poly.type
_entity_poly.pdbx_seq_one_letter_code
_entity_poly.pdbx_strand_id
1 'polypeptide(L)'
;MIESTFSAAKDAMESVFGAAAMTKAFENAFAFGRANLDATAQAGGALMAGTQEINQVWFALAQETVNDGVAALRRLTACRSTPELIAAQSELSQASYAKFASKGRALSDLTTKLAEDVSAPVVARANAALNVLAKPIAA
;
A
#
# COMPACT_ATOMS: atom_id res chain seq x y z
N MET A 1 13.15 -45.23 -24.19
CA MET A 1 12.19 -44.36 -24.90
C MET A 1 12.06 -42.99 -24.25
N ILE A 2 11.81 -42.85 -22.95
CA ILE A 2 11.71 -41.52 -22.30
C ILE A 2 13.02 -40.71 -22.38
N GLU A 3 14.18 -41.35 -22.15
CA GLU A 3 15.50 -40.70 -22.26
C GLU A 3 15.85 -40.27 -23.69
N SER A 4 15.45 -41.04 -24.71
CA SER A 4 15.72 -40.68 -26.12
C SER A 4 14.83 -39.53 -26.59
N THR A 5 13.59 -39.45 -26.11
CA THR A 5 12.71 -38.32 -26.41
C THR A 5 13.19 -37.04 -25.74
N PHE A 6 13.75 -37.14 -24.53
CA PHE A 6 14.31 -35.98 -23.81
C PHE A 6 15.61 -35.47 -24.44
N SER A 7 16.48 -36.37 -24.91
CA SER A 7 17.71 -36.02 -25.64
C SER A 7 17.42 -35.41 -27.01
N ALA A 8 16.54 -36.00 -27.82
CA ALA A 8 16.18 -35.44 -29.13
C ALA A 8 15.50 -34.07 -29.00
N ALA A 9 14.68 -33.87 -27.97
CA ALA A 9 14.08 -32.56 -27.67
C ALA A 9 15.13 -31.52 -27.27
N LYS A 10 16.15 -31.91 -26.49
CA LYS A 10 17.27 -31.04 -26.10
C LYS A 10 18.11 -30.64 -27.31
N ASP A 11 18.51 -31.60 -28.15
CA ASP A 11 19.37 -31.35 -29.32
C ASP A 11 18.64 -30.54 -30.39
N ALA A 12 17.34 -30.80 -30.61
CA ALA A 12 16.50 -29.97 -31.47
C ALA A 12 16.41 -28.53 -30.94
N MET A 13 16.22 -28.35 -29.63
CA MET A 13 16.16 -27.04 -28.99
C MET A 13 17.50 -26.28 -29.07
N GLU A 14 18.64 -26.96 -28.87
CA GLU A 14 19.98 -26.38 -29.04
C GLU A 14 20.27 -25.98 -30.49
N SER A 15 19.83 -26.78 -31.48
CA SER A 15 20.03 -26.48 -32.90
C SER A 15 19.15 -25.33 -33.41
N VAL A 16 17.97 -25.13 -32.81
CA VAL A 16 16.98 -24.11 -33.22
C VAL A 16 17.21 -22.79 -32.50
N PHE A 17 17.63 -22.80 -31.24
CA PHE A 17 17.74 -21.58 -30.42
C PHE A 17 19.19 -21.20 -30.08
N GLY A 18 20.14 -22.14 -30.11
CA GLY A 18 21.53 -21.90 -29.73
C GLY A 18 21.71 -21.68 -28.21
N ALA A 19 22.91 -22.01 -27.69
CA ALA A 19 23.22 -21.90 -26.26
C ALA A 19 22.97 -20.49 -25.69
N ALA A 20 23.26 -19.43 -26.45
CA ALA A 20 23.05 -18.05 -26.03
C ALA A 20 21.56 -17.70 -25.82
N ALA A 21 20.63 -18.22 -26.64
CA ALA A 21 19.21 -17.96 -26.44
C ALA A 21 18.66 -18.76 -25.25
N MET A 22 19.18 -19.97 -25.00
CA MET A 22 18.85 -20.76 -23.81
C MET A 22 19.32 -20.07 -22.52
N THR A 23 20.54 -19.54 -22.49
CA THR A 23 21.03 -18.73 -21.37
C THR A 23 20.17 -17.49 -21.14
N LYS A 24 19.84 -16.76 -22.22
CA LYS A 24 18.99 -15.56 -22.13
C LYS A 24 17.56 -15.88 -21.68
N ALA A 25 16.99 -17.00 -22.11
CA ALA A 25 15.68 -17.46 -21.65
C ALA A 25 15.70 -17.79 -20.16
N PHE A 26 16.77 -18.43 -19.68
CA PHE A 26 16.97 -18.71 -18.26
C PHE A 26 17.13 -17.44 -17.42
N GLU A 27 17.95 -16.49 -17.87
CA GLU A 27 18.11 -15.17 -17.24
C GLU A 27 16.78 -14.42 -17.14
N ASN A 28 15.99 -14.41 -18.21
CA ASN A 28 14.67 -13.79 -18.24
C ASN A 28 13.69 -14.47 -17.27
N ALA A 29 13.69 -15.81 -17.21
CA ALA A 29 12.84 -16.56 -16.29
C ALA A 29 13.22 -16.28 -14.82
N PHE A 30 14.52 -16.24 -14.53
CA PHE A 30 15.02 -15.88 -13.19
C PHE A 30 14.65 -14.45 -12.80
N ALA A 31 14.85 -13.49 -13.70
CA ALA A 31 14.50 -12.08 -13.47
C ALA A 31 12.98 -11.90 -13.27
N PHE A 32 12.16 -12.61 -14.03
CA PHE A 32 10.70 -12.59 -13.87
C PHE A 32 10.27 -13.16 -12.51
N GLY A 33 10.85 -14.29 -12.10
CA GLY A 33 10.60 -14.89 -10.78
C GLY A 33 11.02 -13.98 -9.63
N ARG A 34 12.22 -13.37 -9.73
CA ARG A 34 12.72 -12.37 -8.77
C ARG A 34 11.77 -11.18 -8.66
N ALA A 35 11.33 -10.62 -9.78
CA ALA A 35 10.44 -9.47 -9.81
C ALA A 35 9.07 -9.74 -9.15
N ASN A 36 8.57 -10.98 -9.20
CA ASN A 36 7.35 -11.36 -8.49
C ASN A 36 7.56 -11.37 -6.96
N LEU A 37 8.69 -11.92 -6.49
CA LEU A 37 9.04 -11.90 -5.08
C LEU A 37 9.23 -10.47 -4.56
N ASP A 38 9.91 -9.62 -5.34
CA ASP A 38 10.10 -8.21 -5.00
C ASP A 38 8.76 -7.48 -4.95
N ALA A 39 7.82 -7.76 -5.86
CA ALA A 39 6.49 -7.18 -5.84
C ALA A 39 5.68 -7.58 -4.59
N THR A 40 5.76 -8.85 -4.17
CA THR A 40 5.14 -9.31 -2.92
C THR A 40 5.77 -8.64 -1.70
N ALA A 41 7.10 -8.51 -1.68
CA ALA A 41 7.81 -7.83 -0.60
C ALA A 41 7.42 -6.34 -0.51
N GLN A 42 7.30 -5.65 -1.64
CA GLN A 42 6.84 -4.27 -1.71
C GLN A 42 5.41 -4.12 -1.20
N ALA A 43 4.48 -4.98 -1.65
CA ALA A 43 3.09 -4.96 -1.18
C ALA A 43 2.99 -5.24 0.33
N GLY A 44 3.80 -6.18 0.85
CA GLY A 44 3.90 -6.44 2.28
C GLY A 44 4.44 -5.25 3.08
N GLY A 45 5.47 -4.59 2.55
CA GLY A 45 6.03 -3.37 3.13
C GLY A 45 5.02 -2.22 3.17
N ALA A 46 4.29 -2.01 2.07
CA ALA A 46 3.20 -1.04 1.99
C ALA A 46 2.10 -1.32 3.01
N LEU A 47 1.68 -2.58 3.15
CA LEU A 47 0.67 -2.97 4.14
C LEU A 47 1.12 -2.67 5.58
N MET A 48 2.37 -3.02 5.92
CA MET A 48 2.93 -2.74 7.24
C MET A 48 3.02 -1.22 7.51
N ALA A 49 3.54 -0.46 6.56
CA ALA A 49 3.67 0.99 6.67
C ALA A 49 2.31 1.68 6.81
N GLY A 50 1.35 1.36 5.94
CA GLY A 50 0.00 1.94 6.00
C GLY A 50 -0.73 1.60 7.30
N THR A 51 -0.58 0.37 7.81
CA THR A 51 -1.12 -0.01 9.13
C THR A 51 -0.50 0.82 10.25
N GLN A 52 0.82 1.05 10.20
CA GLN A 52 1.52 1.88 11.19
C GLN A 52 1.05 3.35 11.12
N GLU A 53 0.90 3.91 9.91
CA GLU A 53 0.40 5.28 9.71
C GLU A 53 -1.04 5.45 10.24
N ILE A 54 -1.93 4.49 9.96
CA ILE A 54 -3.30 4.48 10.50
C ILE A 54 -3.28 4.43 12.03
N ASN A 55 -2.45 3.57 12.62
CA ASN A 55 -2.32 3.48 14.08
C ASN A 55 -1.82 4.81 14.69
N GLN A 56 -0.90 5.51 14.04
CA GLN A 56 -0.44 6.83 14.49
C GLN A 56 -1.57 7.86 14.51
N VAL A 57 -2.47 7.85 13.52
CA VAL A 57 -3.65 8.73 13.53
C VAL A 57 -4.55 8.44 14.73
N TRP A 58 -4.77 7.16 15.06
CA TRP A 58 -5.54 6.76 16.23
C TRP A 58 -4.89 7.20 17.55
N PHE A 59 -3.57 6.99 17.71
CA PHE A 59 -2.84 7.44 18.88
C PHE A 59 -2.86 8.97 19.02
N ALA A 60 -2.67 9.69 17.92
CA ALA A 60 -2.77 11.15 17.92
C ALA A 60 -4.16 11.62 18.34
N LEU A 61 -5.22 10.96 17.85
CA LEU A 61 -6.60 11.27 18.25
C LEU A 61 -6.82 11.02 19.75
N ALA A 62 -6.33 9.91 20.29
CA ALA A 62 -6.43 9.60 21.72
C ALA A 62 -5.70 10.64 22.58
N GLN A 63 -4.45 10.96 22.23
CA GLN A 63 -3.65 11.96 22.95
C GLN A 63 -4.29 13.35 22.92
N GLU A 64 -4.77 13.78 21.75
CA GLU A 64 -5.45 15.06 21.62
C GLU A 64 -6.77 15.06 22.42
N THR A 65 -7.52 13.95 22.47
CA THR A 65 -8.78 13.88 23.23
C THR A 65 -8.56 14.07 24.74
N VAL A 66 -7.49 13.50 25.30
CA VAL A 66 -7.11 13.73 26.69
C VAL A 66 -6.77 15.21 26.93
N ASN A 67 -5.96 15.79 26.04
CA ASN A 67 -5.58 17.21 26.14
C ASN A 67 -6.80 18.14 26.03
N ASP A 68 -7.71 17.85 25.10
CA ASP A 68 -8.95 18.62 24.91
C ASP A 68 -9.85 18.54 26.14
N GLY A 69 -9.96 17.38 26.77
CA GLY A 69 -10.74 17.22 28.01
C GLY A 69 -10.22 18.07 29.16
N VAL A 70 -8.90 18.12 29.34
CA VAL A 70 -8.26 18.99 30.34
C VAL A 70 -8.49 20.47 30.00
N ALA A 71 -8.35 20.85 28.74
CA ALA A 71 -8.59 22.22 28.28
C ALA A 71 -10.06 22.64 28.49
N ALA A 72 -11.00 21.76 28.14
CA ALA A 72 -12.44 21.95 28.32
C ALA A 72 -12.78 22.16 29.80
N LEU A 73 -12.26 21.32 30.69
CA LEU A 73 -12.48 21.46 32.13
C LEU A 73 -11.98 22.81 32.66
N ARG A 74 -10.77 23.23 32.28
CA ARG A 74 -10.21 24.54 32.65
C ARG A 74 -11.05 25.70 32.13
N ARG A 75 -11.57 25.59 30.91
CA ARG A 75 -12.44 26.59 30.29
C ARG A 75 -13.76 26.73 31.04
N LEU A 76 -14.40 25.60 31.34
CA LEU A 76 -15.68 25.56 32.03
C LEU A 76 -15.58 26.08 33.46
N THR A 77 -14.52 25.72 34.21
CA THR A 77 -14.33 26.22 35.59
C THR A 77 -13.96 27.71 35.66
N ALA A 78 -13.48 28.30 34.56
CA ALA A 78 -13.19 29.72 34.48
C ALA A 78 -14.42 30.60 34.14
N CYS A 79 -15.51 30.01 33.63
CA CYS A 79 -16.72 30.75 33.26
C CYS A 79 -17.47 31.23 34.51
N ARG A 80 -17.85 32.51 34.54
CA ARG A 80 -18.55 33.14 35.67
C ARG A 80 -20.00 33.48 35.40
N SER A 81 -20.46 33.28 34.16
CA SER A 81 -21.80 33.63 33.72
C SER A 81 -22.38 32.61 32.73
N THR A 82 -23.70 32.52 32.66
CA THR A 82 -24.41 31.63 31.71
C THR A 82 -24.06 31.92 30.25
N PRO A 83 -23.94 33.18 29.79
CA PRO A 83 -23.50 33.48 28.43
C PRO A 83 -22.07 32.97 28.12
N GLU A 84 -21.14 33.08 29.07
CA GLU A 84 -19.78 32.54 28.91
C GLU A 84 -19.78 31.01 28.78
N LEU A 85 -20.65 30.33 29.54
CA LEU A 85 -20.81 28.87 29.43
C LEU A 85 -21.35 28.45 28.06
N ILE A 86 -22.37 29.15 27.53
CA ILE A 86 -22.93 28.87 26.20
C ILE A 86 -21.88 29.08 25.11
N ALA A 87 -21.10 30.16 25.19
CA ALA A 87 -19.99 30.41 24.28
C ALA A 87 -18.93 29.30 24.34
N ALA A 88 -18.51 28.91 25.55
CA ALA A 88 -17.53 27.83 25.74
C ALA A 88 -18.04 26.49 25.19
N GLN A 89 -19.32 26.16 25.40
CA GLN A 89 -19.90 24.93 24.87
C GLN A 89 -20.02 24.94 23.35
N SER A 90 -20.32 26.09 22.75
CA SER A 90 -20.35 26.26 21.29
C SER A 90 -18.94 26.11 20.67
N GLU A 91 -17.93 26.74 21.26
CA GLU A 91 -16.53 26.64 20.86
C GLU A 91 -16.03 25.18 20.92
N LEU A 92 -16.28 24.48 22.02
CA LEU A 92 -15.91 23.07 22.19
C LEU A 92 -16.57 22.16 21.14
N SER A 93 -17.85 22.42 20.84
CA SER A 93 -18.58 21.68 19.82
C SER A 93 -17.97 21.92 18.43
N GLN A 94 -17.71 23.18 18.08
CA GLN A 94 -17.12 23.55 16.79
C GLN A 94 -15.71 22.97 16.63
N ALA A 95 -14.89 23.03 17.68
CA ALA A 95 -13.56 22.43 17.69
C ALA A 95 -13.62 20.90 17.50
N SER A 96 -14.55 20.23 18.17
CA SER A 96 -14.75 18.78 18.06
C SER A 96 -15.16 18.37 16.64
N TYR A 97 -16.07 19.12 16.00
CA TYR A 97 -16.47 18.88 14.60
C TYR A 97 -15.32 19.09 13.62
N ALA A 98 -14.56 20.19 13.76
CA ALA A 98 -13.42 20.48 12.90
C ALA A 98 -12.36 19.36 12.99
N LYS A 99 -12.10 18.91 14.21
CA LYS A 99 -11.16 17.81 14.48
C LYS A 99 -11.62 16.50 13.85
N PHE A 100 -12.89 16.12 14.06
CA PHE A 100 -13.46 14.91 13.46
C PHE A 100 -13.37 14.96 11.92
N ALA A 101 -13.74 16.08 11.30
CA ALA A 101 -13.65 16.23 9.86
C ALA A 101 -12.20 16.13 9.36
N SER A 102 -11.24 16.73 10.05
CA SER A 102 -9.83 16.65 9.69
C SER A 102 -9.26 15.24 9.81
N LYS A 103 -9.51 14.55 10.93
CA LYS A 103 -9.00 13.19 11.17
C LYS A 103 -9.69 12.16 10.27
N GLY A 104 -10.99 12.34 10.01
CA GLY A 104 -11.74 11.51 9.06
C GLY A 104 -11.18 11.60 7.64
N ARG A 105 -10.83 12.80 7.18
CA ARG A 105 -10.13 12.99 5.90
C ARG A 105 -8.77 12.29 5.89
N ALA A 106 -7.95 12.52 6.92
CA ALA A 106 -6.63 11.89 7.00
C ALA A 106 -6.72 10.35 6.96
N LEU A 107 -7.68 9.76 7.66
CA LEU A 107 -7.88 8.31 7.65
C LEU A 107 -8.36 7.80 6.28
N SER A 108 -9.24 8.56 5.62
CA SER A 108 -9.69 8.25 4.25
C SER A 108 -8.51 8.27 3.27
N ASP A 109 -7.69 9.32 3.31
CA ASP A 109 -6.54 9.48 2.42
C ASP A 109 -5.51 8.35 2.63
N LEU A 110 -5.21 8.02 3.89
CA LEU A 110 -4.31 6.90 4.22
C LEU A 110 -4.85 5.56 3.74
N THR A 111 -6.16 5.33 3.86
CA THR A 111 -6.77 4.07 3.40
C THR A 111 -6.74 3.95 1.88
N THR A 112 -7.02 5.03 1.15
CA THR A 112 -6.92 5.06 -0.31
C THR A 112 -5.47 4.82 -0.75
N LYS A 113 -4.52 5.54 -0.14
CA LYS A 113 -3.10 5.36 -0.43
C LYS A 113 -2.63 3.94 -0.15
N LEU A 114 -3.04 3.34 0.97
CA LEU A 114 -2.72 1.96 1.29
C LEU A 114 -3.23 0.98 0.22
N ALA A 115 -4.46 1.19 -0.28
CA ALA A 115 -5.01 0.37 -1.36
C ALA A 115 -4.22 0.53 -2.67
N GLU A 116 -3.81 1.75 -3.00
CA GLU A 116 -2.94 2.04 -4.16
C GLU A 116 -1.56 1.38 -4.01
N ASP A 117 -0.89 1.58 -2.88
CA ASP A 117 0.47 1.09 -2.62
C ASP A 117 0.53 -0.46 -2.59
N VAL A 118 -0.53 -1.13 -2.11
CA VAL A 118 -0.63 -2.60 -2.11
C VAL A 118 -0.97 -3.16 -3.50
N SER A 119 -1.78 -2.45 -4.28
CA SER A 119 -2.24 -2.93 -5.59
C SER A 119 -1.27 -2.62 -6.73
N ALA A 120 -0.54 -1.51 -6.66
CA ALA A 120 0.37 -1.08 -7.72
C ALA A 120 1.43 -2.13 -8.11
N PRO A 121 2.11 -2.83 -7.18
CA PRO A 121 3.07 -3.88 -7.53
C PRO A 121 2.40 -5.04 -8.30
N VAL A 122 1.16 -5.40 -7.93
CA VAL A 122 0.40 -6.47 -8.58
C VAL A 122 0.01 -6.08 -10.00
N VAL A 123 -0.51 -4.86 -10.18
CA VAL A 123 -0.86 -4.31 -11.50
C VAL A 123 0.38 -4.25 -12.40
N ALA A 124 1.53 -3.83 -11.86
CA ALA A 124 2.79 -3.83 -12.60
C ALA A 124 3.20 -5.23 -13.07
N ARG A 125 3.01 -6.28 -12.23
CA ARG A 125 3.27 -7.67 -12.63
C ARG A 125 2.31 -8.17 -13.71
N ALA A 126 1.03 -7.83 -13.62
CA ALA A 126 0.05 -8.18 -14.64
C ALA A 126 0.42 -7.58 -16.01
N ASN A 127 0.77 -6.28 -16.04
CA ASN A 127 1.23 -5.61 -17.26
C ASN A 127 2.52 -6.22 -17.83
N ALA A 128 3.47 -6.59 -16.97
CA ALA A 128 4.69 -7.24 -17.39
C ALA A 128 4.43 -8.63 -18.00
N ALA A 129 3.50 -9.41 -17.46
CA ALA A 129 3.09 -10.69 -18.02
C ALA A 129 2.42 -10.51 -19.41
N LEU A 130 1.54 -9.52 -19.56
CA LEU A 130 0.92 -9.19 -20.84
C LEU A 130 1.96 -8.82 -21.91
N ASN A 131 2.97 -8.04 -21.56
CA ASN A 131 4.06 -7.68 -22.48
C ASN A 131 4.91 -8.88 -22.92
N VAL A 132 5.10 -9.88 -22.04
CA VAL A 132 5.79 -11.13 -22.38
C VAL A 132 4.95 -11.99 -23.32
N LEU A 133 3.63 -12.06 -23.11
CA LEU A 133 2.70 -12.84 -23.94
C LEU A 133 2.39 -12.18 -25.29
N ALA A 134 2.40 -10.85 -25.37
CA ALA A 134 2.12 -10.10 -26.60
C ALA A 134 3.34 -10.05 -27.55
N LYS A 135 4.57 -10.04 -27.03
CA LYS A 135 5.81 -10.06 -27.83
C LYS A 135 5.92 -11.20 -28.85
N PRO A 136 5.56 -12.47 -28.55
CA PRO A 136 5.63 -13.56 -29.53
C PRO A 136 4.53 -13.51 -30.62
N ILE A 137 3.53 -12.63 -30.53
CA ILE A 137 2.46 -12.49 -31.54
C ILE A 137 2.80 -11.38 -32.56
N ALA A 138 3.69 -10.46 -32.21
CA ALA A 138 4.04 -9.28 -33.01
C ALA A 138 5.37 -9.40 -33.80
N ALA A 139 6.01 -10.56 -33.79
CA ALA A 139 7.24 -10.88 -34.53
C ALA A 139 7.01 -12.09 -35.42
#